data_AF-A0A8J3IF79-F1
#
_entry.id   AF-A0A8J3IF79-F1
#
_cell.length_a   1.000
_cell.length_b   1.000
_cell.length_c   1.000
_cell.angle_alpha   90.00
_cell.angle_beta   90.00
_cell.angle_gamma   90.00
#
_symmetry.space_group_name_H-M   'P 1'
#
loop_
_entity.id
_entity.type
_entity.pdbx_description
1 polymer ?
#
loop_
_entity_poly.entity_id
_entity_poly.type
_entity_poly.pdbx_seq_one_letter_code
_entity_poly.pdbx_strand_id
1 'polypeptide(L)'
;MTADIPPDVYIHALNRVREAFQACLQQDEHLAQELLMYTRNELKRFTGDLPIVGHDSSDAPFLTGTFAEARAWGWLEFVSGAYQLWRERPGAALVHFKRAWRIWRPWNTSAPQEAEQLEARREKVRAGLWLGEAWARVMSDRAPQASKAIQRAALTELYRIQAQDLLQETLTQQVTLPPAPPGSPAYHQPAPYMRRLL
;
A
#
# COMPACT_ATOMS: atom_id res chain seq x y z
N MET A 1 -13.63 -27.98 -4.26
CA MET A 1 -13.78 -27.58 -5.67
C MET A 1 -13.38 -26.12 -5.76
N THR A 2 -12.12 -25.83 -6.07
CA THR A 2 -11.68 -24.48 -6.44
C THR A 2 -12.26 -24.21 -7.82
N ALA A 3 -13.25 -23.31 -7.92
CA ALA A 3 -13.66 -22.81 -9.21
C ALA A 3 -12.42 -22.20 -9.89
N ASP A 4 -12.18 -22.55 -11.16
CA ASP A 4 -11.11 -21.92 -11.94
C ASP A 4 -11.42 -20.43 -12.03
N ILE A 5 -10.70 -19.62 -11.26
CA ILE A 5 -10.84 -18.16 -11.29
C ILE A 5 -10.29 -17.69 -12.63
N PRO A 6 -11.08 -16.98 -13.45
CA PRO A 6 -10.59 -16.51 -14.74
C PRO A 6 -9.36 -15.61 -14.53
N PRO A 7 -8.24 -15.82 -15.26
CA PRO A 7 -7.01 -15.05 -15.07
C PRO A 7 -7.21 -13.54 -15.30
N ASP A 8 -8.21 -13.18 -16.11
CA ASP A 8 -8.55 -11.79 -16.41
C ASP A 8 -9.12 -11.03 -15.21
N VAL A 9 -9.69 -11.72 -14.20
CA VAL A 9 -10.26 -11.08 -13.00
C VAL A 9 -9.20 -10.22 -12.30
N TYR A 10 -8.00 -10.77 -12.08
CA TYR A 10 -6.93 -10.06 -11.39
C TYR A 10 -6.37 -8.90 -12.21
N ILE A 11 -6.33 -9.06 -13.54
CA ILE A 11 -5.89 -8.00 -14.46
C ILE A 11 -6.89 -6.84 -14.43
N HIS A 12 -8.19 -7.12 -14.54
CA HIS A 12 -9.23 -6.11 -14.46
C HIS A 12 -9.27 -5.41 -13.10
N ALA A 13 -9.15 -6.16 -12.00
CA ALA A 13 -9.06 -5.61 -10.66
C ALA A 13 -7.85 -4.67 -10.52
N LEU A 14 -6.67 -5.08 -11.01
CA LEU A 14 -5.48 -4.25 -10.98
C LEU A 14 -5.64 -2.96 -11.78
N ASN A 15 -6.17 -3.03 -13.00
CA ASN A 15 -6.40 -1.86 -13.83
C ASN A 15 -7.36 -0.87 -13.15
N ARG A 16 -8.46 -1.38 -12.59
CA ARG A 16 -9.44 -0.56 -11.86
C ARG A 16 -8.84 0.10 -10.62
N VAL A 17 -7.97 -0.60 -9.90
CA VAL A 17 -7.29 -0.04 -8.72
C VAL A 17 -6.26 1.02 -9.12
N ARG A 18 -5.55 0.85 -10.24
CA ARG A 18 -4.65 1.88 -10.77
C ARG A 18 -5.42 3.13 -11.19
N GLU A 19 -6.59 2.95 -11.80
CA GLU A 19 -7.51 4.05 -12.11
C GLU A 19 -7.99 4.75 -10.82
N ALA A 20 -8.38 3.98 -9.80
CA ALA A 20 -8.76 4.54 -8.50
C ALA A 20 -7.61 5.34 -7.85
N PHE A 21 -6.37 4.91 -8.04
CA PHE A 21 -5.21 5.66 -7.57
C PHE A 21 -5.03 6.96 -8.33
N GLN A 22 -5.18 6.97 -9.65
CA GLN A 22 -5.17 8.21 -10.43
C GLN A 22 -6.29 9.16 -9.99
N ALA A 23 -7.50 8.64 -9.75
CA ALA A 23 -8.61 9.43 -9.20
C ALA A 23 -8.24 10.05 -7.83
N CYS A 24 -7.58 9.30 -6.94
CA CYS A 24 -7.06 9.85 -5.68
C CYS A 24 -6.05 10.98 -5.91
N LEU A 25 -5.11 10.81 -6.84
CA LEU A 25 -4.09 11.84 -7.15
C LEU A 25 -4.72 13.09 -7.77
N GLN A 26 -5.81 12.93 -8.52
CA GLN A 26 -6.61 14.00 -9.12
C GLN A 26 -7.69 14.57 -8.20
N GLN A 27 -7.80 14.05 -6.97
CA GLN A 27 -8.76 14.50 -5.96
C GLN A 27 -10.24 14.21 -6.31
N ASP A 28 -10.49 13.19 -7.14
CA ASP A 28 -11.84 12.68 -7.41
C ASP A 28 -12.22 11.60 -6.39
N GLU A 29 -12.79 12.03 -5.26
CA GLU A 29 -13.18 11.14 -4.15
C GLU A 29 -14.24 10.11 -4.58
N HIS A 30 -15.22 10.54 -5.38
CA HIS A 30 -16.37 9.72 -5.74
C HIS A 30 -15.93 8.56 -6.63
N LEU A 31 -15.18 8.87 -7.70
CA LEU A 31 -14.66 7.86 -8.62
C LEU A 31 -13.72 6.90 -7.88
N ALA A 32 -12.81 7.42 -7.06
CA ALA A 32 -11.90 6.59 -6.26
C ALA A 32 -12.66 5.62 -5.34
N GLN A 33 -13.68 6.11 -4.62
CA GLN A 33 -14.48 5.29 -3.73
C GLN A 33 -15.23 4.18 -4.50
N GLU A 34 -15.88 4.53 -5.61
CA GLU A 34 -16.65 3.60 -6.42
C GLU A 34 -15.76 2.46 -6.95
N LEU A 35 -14.63 2.81 -7.57
CA LEU A 35 -13.68 1.85 -8.13
C LEU A 35 -13.08 0.93 -7.07
N LEU A 36 -12.77 1.45 -5.88
CA LEU A 36 -12.26 0.66 -4.75
C LEU A 36 -13.31 -0.29 -4.19
N MET A 37 -14.55 0.17 -4.02
CA MET A 37 -15.65 -0.67 -3.52
C MET A 37 -15.98 -1.79 -4.49
N TYR A 38 -16.11 -1.45 -5.78
CA TYR A 38 -16.37 -2.45 -6.82
C TYR A 38 -15.26 -3.49 -6.86
N THR A 39 -13.99 -3.05 -6.88
CA THR A 39 -12.86 -3.99 -6.95
C THR A 39 -12.78 -4.90 -5.74
N ARG A 40 -13.01 -4.36 -4.53
CA ARG A 40 -13.05 -5.18 -3.31
C ARG A 40 -14.15 -6.24 -3.39
N ASN A 41 -15.35 -5.87 -3.83
CA ASN A 41 -16.47 -6.81 -3.94
C ASN A 41 -16.20 -7.90 -4.98
N GLU A 42 -15.59 -7.54 -6.12
CA GLU A 42 -15.19 -8.48 -7.16
C GLU A 42 -14.14 -9.47 -6.63
N LEU A 43 -13.05 -8.99 -6.03
CA LEU A 43 -12.02 -9.86 -5.47
C LEU A 43 -12.57 -10.77 -4.37
N LYS A 44 -13.40 -10.25 -3.46
CA LYS A 44 -14.06 -11.06 -2.42
C LYS A 44 -14.94 -12.15 -2.99
N ARG A 45 -15.65 -11.87 -4.08
CA ARG A 45 -16.53 -12.85 -4.74
C ARG A 45 -15.74 -14.05 -5.27
N PHE A 46 -14.53 -13.83 -5.80
CA PHE A 46 -13.72 -14.89 -6.42
C PHE A 46 -12.73 -15.56 -5.47
N THR A 47 -12.13 -14.80 -4.55
CA THR A 47 -11.04 -15.26 -3.68
C THR A 47 -11.43 -15.40 -2.21
N GLY A 48 -12.64 -14.95 -1.84
CA GLY A 48 -13.04 -14.80 -0.44
C GLY A 48 -12.39 -13.58 0.22
N ASP A 49 -12.54 -13.48 1.54
CA ASP A 49 -11.77 -12.50 2.30
C ASP A 49 -10.30 -12.91 2.35
N LEU A 50 -9.40 -11.95 2.13
CA LEU A 50 -7.96 -12.17 2.21
C LEU A 50 -7.60 -12.79 3.59
N PRO A 51 -7.26 -14.08 3.67
CA PRO A 51 -7.11 -14.76 4.94
C PRO A 51 -5.83 -14.29 5.63
N ILE A 52 -5.96 -13.74 6.84
CA ILE A 52 -4.81 -13.58 7.73
C ILE A 52 -4.47 -15.00 8.20
N VAL A 53 -3.36 -15.56 7.74
CA VAL A 53 -2.95 -16.87 8.25
C VAL A 53 -2.38 -16.67 9.63
N GLY A 54 -2.99 -17.28 10.65
CA GLY A 54 -2.50 -17.32 12.02
C GLY A 54 -2.92 -16.13 12.88
N HIS A 55 -3.79 -16.40 13.86
CA HIS A 55 -4.13 -15.46 14.93
C HIS A 55 -3.00 -15.26 15.96
N ASP A 56 -1.92 -16.03 15.86
CA ASP A 56 -0.92 -16.14 16.94
C ASP A 56 0.35 -15.30 16.74
N SER A 57 0.52 -14.59 15.61
CA SER A 57 1.59 -13.59 15.49
C SER A 57 1.20 -12.39 14.63
N SER A 58 1.58 -11.20 15.08
CA SER A 58 1.40 -9.93 14.34
C SER A 58 2.13 -9.88 12.98
N ASP A 59 2.96 -10.88 12.70
CA ASP A 59 3.84 -10.99 11.52
C ASP A 59 3.41 -12.07 10.52
N ALA A 60 2.31 -12.77 10.79
CA ALA A 60 1.93 -13.91 9.97
C ALA A 60 1.53 -13.50 8.52
N PRO A 61 1.79 -14.32 7.49
CA PRO A 61 1.58 -13.92 6.10
C PRO A 61 0.10 -13.90 5.70
N PHE A 62 -0.24 -13.09 4.69
CA PHE A 62 -1.45 -13.34 3.91
C PHE A 62 -1.11 -14.42 2.90
N LEU A 63 -1.91 -15.49 2.84
CA LEU A 63 -1.79 -16.47 1.78
C LEU A 63 -2.77 -16.09 0.68
N THR A 64 -2.23 -15.91 -0.51
CA THR A 64 -3.00 -15.75 -1.74
C THR A 64 -2.56 -16.91 -2.65
N GLY A 65 -3.42 -17.34 -3.57
CA GLY A 65 -3.20 -18.53 -4.39
C GLY A 65 -2.19 -18.33 -5.53
N THR A 66 -2.03 -17.08 -6.01
CA THR A 66 -1.14 -16.74 -7.12
C THR A 66 -0.53 -15.34 -6.99
N PHE A 67 0.58 -15.06 -7.68
CA PHE A 67 1.15 -13.71 -7.69
C PHE A 67 0.20 -12.65 -8.28
N ALA A 68 -0.62 -13.01 -9.27
CA ALA A 68 -1.64 -12.12 -9.83
C ALA A 68 -2.67 -11.69 -8.77
N GLU A 69 -3.09 -12.63 -7.92
CA GLU A 69 -3.96 -12.36 -6.79
C GLU A 69 -3.29 -11.46 -5.74
N ALA A 70 -2.01 -11.71 -5.41
CA ALA A 70 -1.17 -10.83 -4.61
C ALA A 70 -1.22 -9.41 -5.13
N ARG A 71 -1.06 -9.27 -6.44
CA ARG A 71 -0.93 -8.01 -7.11
C ARG A 71 -2.22 -7.22 -7.03
N ALA A 72 -3.35 -7.87 -7.28
CA ALA A 72 -4.66 -7.25 -7.17
C ALA A 72 -4.97 -6.80 -5.73
N TRP A 73 -4.79 -7.66 -4.74
CA TRP A 73 -5.06 -7.33 -3.33
C TRP A 73 -4.07 -6.34 -2.74
N GLY A 74 -2.79 -6.50 -3.05
CA GLY A 74 -1.72 -5.62 -2.59
C GLY A 74 -1.89 -4.20 -3.08
N TRP A 75 -2.24 -4.02 -4.36
CA TRP A 75 -2.61 -2.72 -4.89
C TRP A 75 -3.93 -2.20 -4.30
N LEU A 76 -4.96 -3.04 -4.15
CA LEU A 76 -6.26 -2.60 -3.59
C LEU A 76 -6.09 -2.04 -2.17
N GLU A 77 -5.33 -2.72 -1.32
CA GLU A 77 -5.05 -2.26 0.03
C GLU A 77 -4.14 -1.03 0.03
N PHE A 78 -3.14 -0.97 -0.84
CA PHE A 78 -2.30 0.21 -0.98
C PHE A 78 -3.13 1.46 -1.34
N VAL A 79 -3.94 1.39 -2.38
CA VAL A 79 -4.75 2.53 -2.86
C VAL A 79 -5.86 2.87 -1.87
N SER A 80 -6.45 1.88 -1.20
CA SER A 80 -7.36 2.13 -0.08
C SER A 80 -6.69 2.96 1.01
N GLY A 81 -5.40 2.70 1.31
CA GLY A 81 -4.62 3.49 2.26
C GLY A 81 -4.41 4.94 1.79
N ALA A 82 -4.05 5.12 0.52
CA ALA A 82 -3.87 6.45 -0.07
C ALA A 82 -5.19 7.27 -0.05
N TYR A 83 -6.30 6.63 -0.41
CA TYR A 83 -7.64 7.20 -0.32
C TYR A 83 -7.99 7.64 1.12
N GLN A 84 -7.67 6.83 2.14
CA GLN A 84 -7.91 7.23 3.52
C GLN A 84 -7.03 8.42 3.96
N LEU A 85 -5.78 8.52 3.48
CA LEU A 85 -4.97 9.71 3.75
C LEU A 85 -5.55 10.97 3.11
N TRP A 86 -6.09 10.85 1.90
CA TRP A 86 -6.76 11.94 1.21
C TRP A 86 -8.02 12.40 1.97
N ARG A 87 -8.72 11.47 2.63
CA ARG A 87 -9.85 11.76 3.53
C ARG A 87 -9.46 12.17 4.95
N GLU A 88 -8.18 12.49 5.17
CA GLU A 88 -7.65 12.90 6.47
C GLU A 88 -7.88 11.84 7.58
N ARG A 89 -7.87 10.55 7.21
CA ARG A 89 -8.06 9.40 8.11
C ARG A 89 -6.77 8.57 8.22
N PRO A 90 -5.69 9.12 8.83
CA PRO A 90 -4.39 8.45 8.86
C PRO A 90 -4.40 7.14 9.64
N GLY A 91 -5.22 7.01 10.69
CA GLY A 91 -5.36 5.74 11.42
C GLY A 91 -5.94 4.61 10.55
N ALA A 92 -6.92 4.91 9.69
CA ALA A 92 -7.46 3.93 8.74
C ALA A 92 -6.44 3.61 7.63
N ALA A 93 -5.70 4.61 7.17
CA ALA A 93 -4.63 4.43 6.20
C ALA A 93 -3.54 3.46 6.70
N LEU A 94 -3.15 3.55 7.99
CA LEU A 94 -2.17 2.63 8.59
C LEU A 94 -2.56 1.17 8.44
N VAL A 95 -3.84 0.84 8.65
CA VAL A 95 -4.35 -0.54 8.54
C VAL A 95 -4.14 -1.07 7.12
N HIS A 96 -4.53 -0.27 6.13
CA HIS A 96 -4.43 -0.59 4.72
C HIS A 96 -2.98 -0.72 4.23
N PHE A 97 -2.11 0.24 4.54
CA PHE A 97 -0.70 0.16 4.15
C PHE A 97 0.03 -1.00 4.84
N LYS A 98 -0.31 -1.31 6.11
CA LYS A 98 0.25 -2.48 6.79
C LYS A 98 -0.19 -3.78 6.11
N ARG A 99 -1.44 -3.87 5.62
CA ARG A 99 -1.92 -5.01 4.85
C ARG A 99 -1.19 -5.14 3.52
N ALA A 100 -1.12 -4.08 2.73
CA ALA A 100 -0.36 -4.04 1.48
C ALA A 100 1.09 -4.51 1.69
N TRP A 101 1.78 -3.95 2.70
CA TRP A 101 3.16 -4.33 3.02
C TRP A 101 3.33 -5.82 3.41
N ARG A 102 2.31 -6.42 4.03
CA ARG A 102 2.31 -7.87 4.37
C ARG A 102 2.02 -8.75 3.16
N ILE A 103 1.18 -8.30 2.23
CA ILE A 103 0.84 -9.04 0.98
C ILE A 103 2.08 -9.15 0.07
N TRP A 104 2.85 -8.06 -0.06
CA TRP A 104 4.03 -8.00 -0.92
C TRP A 104 5.29 -8.70 -0.34
N ARG A 105 5.13 -9.61 0.64
CA ARG A 105 6.25 -10.42 1.14
C ARG A 105 6.60 -11.56 0.16
N PRO A 106 7.83 -12.10 0.19
CA PRO A 106 8.23 -13.19 -0.69
C PRO A 106 7.34 -14.41 -0.51
N TRP A 107 6.93 -15.00 -1.62
CA TRP A 107 6.03 -16.14 -1.69
C TRP A 107 6.82 -17.43 -1.50
N ASN A 108 6.36 -18.29 -0.60
CA ASN A 108 6.97 -19.60 -0.37
C ASN A 108 6.42 -20.68 -1.33
N THR A 109 5.30 -20.41 -1.99
CA THR A 109 4.63 -21.34 -2.90
C THR A 109 5.07 -21.04 -4.33
N SER A 110 5.91 -21.91 -4.88
CA SER A 110 6.62 -21.80 -6.18
C SER A 110 7.60 -20.63 -6.24
N ALA A 111 8.86 -20.90 -6.59
CA ALA A 111 9.87 -19.87 -6.76
C ALA A 111 9.34 -18.81 -7.74
N PRO A 112 9.00 -17.59 -7.28
CA PRO A 112 8.45 -16.58 -8.17
C PRO A 112 9.50 -16.27 -9.22
N GLN A 113 9.07 -15.97 -10.44
CA GLN A 113 10.02 -15.53 -11.47
C GLN A 113 10.78 -14.31 -10.96
N GLU A 114 12.04 -14.13 -11.36
CA GLU A 114 12.89 -13.03 -10.85
C GLU A 114 12.19 -11.66 -10.97
N ALA A 115 11.42 -11.46 -12.05
CA ALA A 115 10.59 -10.28 -12.28
C ALA A 115 9.51 -10.09 -11.20
N GLU A 116 8.81 -11.15 -10.79
CA GLU A 116 7.77 -11.10 -9.75
C GLU A 116 8.37 -10.82 -8.38
N GLN A 117 9.55 -11.39 -8.09
CA GLN A 117 10.27 -11.10 -6.85
C GLN A 117 10.71 -9.64 -6.79
N LEU A 118 11.21 -9.10 -7.90
CA LEU A 118 11.60 -7.70 -7.99
C LEU A 118 10.39 -6.78 -7.82
N GLU A 119 9.28 -7.07 -8.50
CA GLU A 119 8.03 -6.31 -8.35
C GLU A 119 7.53 -6.34 -6.91
N ALA A 120 7.45 -7.53 -6.28
CA ALA A 120 7.02 -7.65 -4.90
C ALA A 120 7.90 -6.82 -3.94
N ARG A 121 9.22 -6.83 -4.13
CA ARG A 121 10.14 -5.98 -3.35
C ARG A 121 9.88 -4.50 -3.57
N ARG A 122 9.71 -4.07 -4.83
CA ARG A 122 9.40 -2.67 -5.16
C ARG A 122 8.08 -2.22 -4.53
N GLU A 123 7.02 -3.00 -4.66
CA GLU A 123 5.70 -2.64 -4.10
C GLU A 123 5.66 -2.72 -2.57
N LYS A 124 6.44 -3.62 -1.96
CA LYS A 124 6.66 -3.62 -0.51
C LYS A 124 7.37 -2.35 -0.04
N VAL A 125 8.39 -1.89 -0.76
CA VAL A 125 9.06 -0.61 -0.48
C VAL A 125 8.09 0.55 -0.64
N ARG A 126 7.29 0.59 -1.71
CA ARG A 126 6.22 1.60 -1.93
C ARG A 126 5.27 1.64 -0.74
N ALA A 127 4.73 0.51 -0.33
CA ALA A 127 3.85 0.41 0.83
C ALA A 127 4.55 0.90 2.12
N GLY A 128 5.84 0.63 2.29
CA GLY A 128 6.64 1.13 3.42
C GLY A 128 6.80 2.65 3.44
N LEU A 129 7.10 3.26 2.29
CA LEU A 129 7.22 4.72 2.16
C LEU A 129 5.90 5.42 2.51
N TRP A 130 4.78 4.89 2.02
CA TRP A 130 3.44 5.39 2.32
C TRP A 130 2.96 5.09 3.74
N LEU A 131 3.32 3.94 4.31
CA LEU A 131 3.07 3.62 5.71
C LEU A 131 3.79 4.61 6.65
N GLY A 132 5.03 4.98 6.30
CA GLY A 132 5.79 5.98 7.04
C GLY A 132 5.18 7.38 6.99
N GLU A 133 4.66 7.79 5.82
CA GLU A 133 3.90 9.03 5.65
C GLU A 133 2.58 9.00 6.45
N ALA A 134 1.86 7.88 6.42
CA ALA A 134 0.66 7.72 7.22
C ALA A 134 0.93 7.84 8.72
N TRP A 135 2.01 7.23 9.22
CA TRP A 135 2.45 7.41 10.61
C TRP A 135 2.78 8.87 10.93
N ALA A 136 3.43 9.59 10.01
CA ALA A 136 3.76 11.00 10.21
C ALA A 136 2.52 11.90 10.37
N ARG A 137 1.36 11.43 9.92
CA ARG A 137 0.09 12.16 9.97
C ARG A 137 -0.80 11.77 11.16
N VAL A 138 -0.44 10.72 11.91
CA VAL A 138 -1.19 10.32 13.11
C VAL A 138 -0.81 11.21 14.30
N MET A 139 -1.81 11.65 15.05
CA MET A 139 -1.62 12.31 16.35
C MET A 139 -1.33 11.26 17.43
N SER A 140 -0.06 10.91 17.60
CA SER A 140 0.40 9.98 18.63
C SER A 140 1.84 10.30 19.02
N ASP A 141 2.17 10.16 20.29
CA ASP A 141 3.55 10.35 20.79
C ASP A 141 4.55 9.38 20.13
N ARG A 142 4.07 8.22 19.68
CA ARG A 142 4.89 7.21 18.99
C ARG A 142 5.07 7.50 17.49
N ALA A 143 4.23 8.36 16.92
CA ALA A 143 4.20 8.63 15.49
C ALA A 143 5.52 9.14 14.90
N PRO A 144 6.24 10.10 15.54
CA PRO A 144 7.52 10.58 14.99
C PRO A 144 8.57 9.47 14.87
N GLN A 145 8.66 8.61 15.90
CA GLN A 145 9.64 7.52 15.97
C GLN A 145 9.27 6.40 14.99
N ALA A 146 8.00 5.98 14.96
CA ALA A 146 7.50 4.96 14.05
C ALA A 146 7.67 5.39 12.58
N SER A 147 7.27 6.60 12.23
CA SER A 147 7.45 7.15 10.88
C SER A 147 8.92 7.13 10.46
N LYS A 148 9.83 7.65 11.31
CA LYS A 148 11.27 7.69 11.03
C LYS A 148 11.85 6.29 10.83
N ALA A 149 11.50 5.33 11.69
CA ALA A 149 12.00 3.97 11.58
C ALA A 149 11.53 3.29 10.29
N ILE A 150 10.24 3.41 9.96
CA ILE A 150 9.64 2.81 8.77
C ILE A 150 10.21 3.43 7.49
N GLN A 151 10.30 4.75 7.42
CA GLN A 151 10.86 5.44 6.25
C GLN A 151 12.33 5.11 6.05
N ARG A 152 13.14 5.04 7.11
CA ARG A 152 14.55 4.62 7.01
C ARG A 152 14.67 3.20 6.50
N ALA A 153 13.89 2.26 7.03
CA ALA A 153 13.90 0.88 6.56
C ALA A 153 13.51 0.78 5.07
N ALA A 154 12.49 1.52 4.65
CA ALA A 154 12.06 1.58 3.26
C ALA A 154 13.13 2.18 2.34
N LEU A 155 13.78 3.27 2.75
CA LEU A 155 14.88 3.90 1.99
C LEU A 155 16.09 2.95 1.88
N THR A 156 16.47 2.28 2.96
CA THR A 156 17.56 1.29 2.94
C THR A 156 17.28 0.16 1.93
N GLU A 157 16.06 -0.39 1.95
CA GLU A 157 15.70 -1.43 0.97
C GLU A 157 15.61 -0.86 -0.46
N LEU A 158 15.12 0.37 -0.63
CA LEU A 158 15.07 1.05 -1.91
C LEU A 158 16.45 1.19 -2.57
N TYR A 159 17.46 1.59 -1.80
CA TYR A 159 18.85 1.63 -2.27
C TYR A 159 19.38 0.24 -2.62
N ARG A 160 19.06 -0.77 -1.79
CA ARG A 160 19.48 -2.15 -2.01
C ARG A 160 18.95 -2.73 -3.32
N ILE A 161 17.71 -2.38 -3.70
CA ILE A 161 17.07 -2.84 -4.94
C ILE A 161 17.25 -1.86 -6.11
N GLN A 162 18.00 -0.77 -5.93
CA GLN A 162 18.26 0.26 -6.95
C GLN A 162 16.98 0.84 -7.58
N ALA A 163 15.98 1.14 -6.74
CA ALA A 163 14.68 1.68 -7.16
C ALA A 163 14.53 3.19 -6.88
N GLN A 164 15.50 4.00 -7.28
CA GLN A 164 15.47 5.46 -7.06
C GLN A 164 14.32 6.15 -7.80
N ASP A 165 13.91 5.58 -8.94
CA ASP A 165 12.74 6.01 -9.70
C ASP A 165 11.45 5.93 -8.85
N LEU A 166 11.29 4.86 -8.07
CA LEU A 166 10.16 4.67 -7.16
C LEU A 166 10.09 5.73 -6.06
N LEU A 167 11.26 6.16 -5.55
CA LEU A 167 11.32 7.23 -4.56
C LEU A 167 10.77 8.53 -5.17
N GLN A 168 11.28 8.91 -6.35
CA GLN A 168 10.87 10.15 -7.01
C GLN A 168 9.38 10.14 -7.38
N GLU A 169 8.87 8.99 -7.85
CA GLU A 169 7.46 8.77 -8.11
C GLU A 169 6.63 8.96 -6.83
N THR A 170 7.04 8.33 -5.73
CA THR A 170 6.35 8.40 -4.45
C THR A 170 6.35 9.82 -3.86
N LEU A 171 7.48 10.54 -3.95
CA LEU A 171 7.56 11.93 -3.50
C LEU A 171 6.60 12.82 -4.29
N THR A 172 6.56 12.65 -5.62
CA THR A 172 5.64 13.41 -6.48
C THR A 172 4.18 13.14 -6.12
N GLN A 173 3.83 11.88 -5.87
CA GLN A 173 2.46 11.49 -5.48
C GLN A 173 2.08 12.01 -4.10
N GLN A 174 2.98 11.97 -3.11
CA GLN A 174 2.68 12.40 -1.74
C GLN A 174 2.48 13.92 -1.60
N VAL A 175 2.97 14.71 -2.57
CA VAL A 175 2.69 16.17 -2.63
C VAL A 175 1.21 16.46 -2.83
N THR A 176 0.43 15.55 -3.43
CA THR A 176 -1.01 15.76 -3.67
C THR A 176 -1.88 15.53 -2.44
N LEU A 177 -1.29 15.04 -1.34
CA LEU A 177 -2.02 14.78 -0.10
C LEU A 177 -2.49 16.09 0.54
N PRO A 178 -3.64 16.08 1.24
CA PRO A 178 -4.11 17.24 1.99
C PRO A 178 -3.09 17.64 3.06
N PRO A 179 -3.19 18.88 3.59
CA PRO A 179 -2.41 19.30 4.74
C PRO A 179 -2.51 18.29 5.90
N ALA A 180 -1.42 18.10 6.63
CA ALA A 180 -1.45 17.20 7.78
C ALA A 180 -2.23 17.84 8.94
N PRO A 181 -2.91 17.05 9.80
CA PRO A 181 -3.69 17.59 10.90
C PRO A 181 -2.80 18.23 11.98
N PRO A 182 -3.24 19.30 12.66
CA PRO A 182 -2.53 19.92 13.77
C PRO A 182 -2.09 18.92 14.84
N GLY A 183 -0.86 19.06 15.34
CA GLY A 183 -0.29 18.15 16.34
C GLY A 183 0.26 16.83 15.79
N SER A 184 0.10 16.55 14.50
CA SER A 184 0.82 15.45 13.85
C SER A 184 2.29 15.82 13.56
N PRO A 185 3.20 14.84 13.49
CA PRO A 185 4.59 15.09 13.10
C PRO A 185 4.74 15.83 11.76
N ALA A 186 3.83 15.62 10.82
CA ALA A 186 3.79 16.28 9.52
C ALA A 186 3.09 17.66 9.53
N TYR A 187 2.49 18.13 10.62
CA TYR A 187 1.77 19.41 10.62
C TYR A 187 2.67 20.61 10.29
N HIS A 188 3.86 20.65 10.88
CA HIS A 188 4.83 21.72 10.67
C HIS A 188 5.66 21.52 9.39
N GLN A 189 5.36 20.50 8.59
CA GLN A 189 6.17 20.08 7.45
C GLN A 189 5.27 19.63 6.29
N PRO A 190 5.18 20.39 5.18
CA PRO A 190 4.38 19.95 4.06
C PRO A 190 4.88 18.60 3.54
N ALA A 191 3.95 17.76 3.09
CA ALA A 191 4.30 16.49 2.48
C ALA A 191 5.20 16.69 1.26
N PRO A 192 6.15 15.77 1.00
CA PRO A 192 6.37 14.50 1.69
C PRO A 192 7.21 14.62 2.96
N TYR A 193 6.78 14.01 4.08
CA TYR A 193 7.51 14.07 5.36
C TYR A 193 8.92 13.47 5.29
N MET A 194 9.11 12.49 4.40
CA MET A 194 10.39 11.79 4.24
C MET A 194 11.51 12.65 3.66
N ARG A 195 11.24 13.86 3.12
CA ARG A 195 12.29 14.72 2.53
C ARG A 195 13.43 15.06 3.50
N ARG A 196 13.20 15.01 4.81
CA ARG A 196 14.22 15.23 5.84
C ARG A 196 15.24 14.10 6.00
N LEU A 197 14.96 12.93 5.41
CA LEU A 197 15.77 11.71 5.54
C LEU A 197 16.65 11.47 4.31
N LEU A 198 16.48 12.29 3.27
CA LEU A 198 17.30 12.35 2.05
C LEU A 198 18.41 13.38 2.24
#